data_AF-A0A645DVR9-F1
#
_entry.id   AF-A0A645DVR9-F1
#
_cell.length_a   1.000
_cell.length_b   1.000
_cell.length_c   1.000
_cell.angle_alpha   90.00
_cell.angle_beta   90.00
_cell.angle_gamma   90.00
#
_symmetry.space_group_name_H-M   'P 1'
#
loop_
_entity.id
_entity.type
_entity.pdbx_description
1 polymer ?
#
loop_
_entity_poly.entity_id
_entity_poly.type
_entity_poly.pdbx_seq_one_letter_code
_entity_poly.pdbx_strand_id
1 'polypeptide(L)'
;MYDYRNNKGNTITKMFIDDNKLTLTKNQRNLLSSMLKANISIFKIEDIGNTKSIIRDYFNDNKIVVEDVDAFKKLRIGESIIGRTVNVQGMNILVDECIEVSDKNLQIIIDNIKQLYKSNSKKSKSIKEFVIYNSELIYKFGQQILLNDKSYILNSLNTQAENEIQTKENNNSDASIYDALRNNMEEKYLQKGLDLWKQFIKSNKSIKGSENGWAAAIEYYIKKDAGEIITQAQVSEKYEISPRTLGKRYKELKAS
;
A
#
# COMPACT_ATOMS: atom_id res chain seq x y z
N MET A 1 -5.53 1.42 -16.04
CA MET A 1 -6.52 0.50 -15.41
C MET A 1 -5.92 -0.08 -14.12
N TYR A 2 -6.51 0.21 -12.96
CA TYR A 2 -6.07 -0.33 -11.67
C TYR A 2 -6.83 -1.63 -11.37
N ASP A 3 -6.12 -2.76 -11.35
CA ASP A 3 -6.72 -4.06 -11.07
C ASP A 3 -6.43 -4.45 -9.60
N TYR A 4 -7.23 -3.89 -8.69
CA TYR A 4 -7.06 -4.04 -7.26
C TYR A 4 -7.23 -5.49 -6.80
N ARG A 5 -6.45 -5.88 -5.79
CA ARG A 5 -6.57 -7.19 -5.14
C ARG A 5 -7.65 -7.16 -4.08
N ASN A 6 -8.43 -8.23 -3.99
CA ASN A 6 -9.31 -8.48 -2.86
C ASN A 6 -8.53 -9.00 -1.63
N ASN A 7 -9.23 -9.23 -0.53
CA ASN A 7 -8.70 -9.79 0.72
C ASN A 7 -8.04 -11.18 0.57
N LYS A 8 -8.30 -11.90 -0.52
CA LYS A 8 -7.66 -13.18 -0.87
C LYS A 8 -6.47 -13.03 -1.82
N GLY A 9 -6.09 -11.79 -2.15
CA GLY A 9 -4.97 -11.48 -3.05
C GLY A 9 -5.26 -11.65 -4.54
N ASN A 10 -6.51 -11.95 -4.93
CA ASN A 10 -6.92 -12.07 -6.32
C ASN A 10 -7.36 -10.73 -6.87
N THR A 11 -6.97 -10.42 -8.10
CA THR A 11 -7.43 -9.22 -8.81
C THR A 11 -8.72 -9.49 -9.57
N ILE A 12 -9.46 -8.45 -9.95
CA ILE A 12 -10.72 -8.56 -10.70
C ILE A 12 -10.44 -9.23 -12.06
N THR A 13 -9.38 -8.84 -12.76
CA THR A 13 -9.03 -9.48 -14.05
C THR A 13 -8.70 -10.95 -13.87
N LYS A 14 -7.99 -11.31 -12.79
CA LYS A 14 -7.69 -12.72 -12.49
C LYS A 14 -8.96 -13.52 -12.23
N MET A 15 -9.86 -12.99 -11.40
CA MET A 15 -11.16 -13.63 -11.13
C MET A 15 -11.96 -13.81 -12.41
N PHE A 16 -12.01 -12.77 -13.26
CA PHE A 16 -12.70 -12.84 -14.55
C PHE A 16 -12.11 -13.91 -15.49
N ILE A 17 -10.78 -14.02 -15.58
CA ILE A 17 -10.12 -15.07 -16.37
C ILE A 17 -10.49 -16.46 -15.84
N ASP A 18 -10.47 -16.64 -14.52
CA ASP A 18 -10.74 -17.91 -13.87
C ASP A 18 -12.21 -18.33 -14.08
N ASP A 19 -13.16 -17.41 -13.89
CA ASP A 19 -14.60 -17.65 -14.07
C ASP A 19 -14.98 -17.91 -15.54
N ASN A 20 -14.24 -17.33 -16.49
CA ASN A 20 -14.53 -17.40 -17.93
C ASN A 20 -13.53 -18.27 -18.71
N LYS A 21 -12.83 -19.19 -18.02
CA LYS A 21 -11.74 -19.96 -18.63
C LYS A 21 -12.15 -20.74 -19.88
N LEU A 22 -13.39 -21.23 -19.94
CA LEU A 22 -13.92 -22.02 -21.05
C LEU A 22 -14.47 -21.16 -22.22
N THR A 23 -14.86 -19.92 -21.95
CA THR A 23 -15.47 -19.00 -22.94
C THR A 23 -14.43 -18.08 -23.58
N LEU A 24 -13.36 -17.74 -22.87
CA LEU A 24 -12.29 -16.90 -23.41
C LEU A 24 -11.44 -17.64 -24.46
N THR A 25 -11.26 -16.98 -25.59
CA THR A 25 -10.30 -17.42 -26.61
C THR A 25 -8.87 -17.35 -26.08
N LYS A 26 -7.94 -18.07 -26.71
CA LYS A 26 -6.50 -18.00 -26.39
C LYS A 26 -5.99 -16.55 -26.45
N ASN A 27 -6.43 -15.78 -27.45
CA ASN A 27 -6.00 -14.39 -27.62
C ASN A 27 -6.50 -13.49 -26.49
N GLN A 28 -7.77 -13.64 -26.08
CA GLN A 28 -8.32 -12.88 -24.95
C GLN A 28 -7.61 -13.24 -23.63
N ARG A 29 -7.37 -14.54 -23.36
CA ARG A 29 -6.61 -14.95 -22.16
C ARG A 29 -5.19 -14.39 -22.15
N ASN A 30 -4.53 -14.38 -23.30
CA ASN A 30 -3.19 -13.81 -23.43
C ASN A 30 -3.20 -12.31 -23.18
N LEU A 31 -4.15 -11.56 -23.76
CA LEU A 31 -4.29 -10.12 -23.55
C LEU A 31 -4.51 -9.77 -22.07
N LEU A 32 -5.48 -10.43 -21.42
CA LEU A 32 -5.78 -10.20 -20.01
C LEU A 32 -4.58 -10.58 -19.11
N SER A 33 -3.87 -11.66 -19.44
CA SER A 33 -2.64 -12.05 -18.75
C SER A 33 -1.52 -11.03 -18.94
N SER A 34 -1.41 -10.43 -20.12
CA SER A 34 -0.46 -9.34 -20.39
C SER A 34 -0.82 -8.10 -19.58
N MET A 35 -2.11 -7.74 -19.48
CA MET A 35 -2.56 -6.60 -18.66
C MET A 35 -2.26 -6.82 -17.17
N LEU A 36 -2.43 -8.04 -16.65
CA LEU A 36 -2.04 -8.40 -15.27
C LEU A 36 -0.55 -8.25 -14.99
N LYS A 37 0.29 -8.44 -16.02
CA LYS A 37 1.75 -8.32 -15.95
C LYS A 37 2.25 -6.93 -16.30
N ALA A 38 1.38 -6.06 -16.83
CA ALA A 38 1.70 -4.69 -17.18
C ALA A 38 1.87 -3.88 -15.91
N ASN A 39 3.13 -3.69 -15.51
CA ASN A 39 3.48 -2.95 -14.32
C ASN A 39 4.08 -1.61 -14.71
N ILE A 40 3.73 -0.58 -13.95
CA ILE A 40 4.38 0.71 -14.05
C ILE A 40 5.84 0.57 -13.61
N SER A 41 6.74 1.24 -14.31
CA SER A 41 8.17 1.26 -14.00
C SER A 41 8.78 2.59 -14.46
N ILE A 42 10.09 2.72 -14.28
CA ILE A 42 10.88 3.84 -14.76
C ILE A 42 11.80 3.31 -15.84
N PHE A 43 11.81 4.00 -16.97
CA PHE A 43 12.58 3.59 -18.14
C PHE A 43 13.48 4.71 -18.63
N LYS A 44 14.68 4.34 -19.07
CA LYS A 44 15.54 5.19 -19.88
C LYS A 44 15.19 5.00 -21.35
N ILE A 45 15.07 6.08 -22.10
CA ILE A 45 14.92 6.03 -23.56
C ILE A 45 16.31 5.84 -24.17
N GLU A 46 16.55 4.68 -24.78
CA GLU A 46 17.83 4.37 -25.44
C GLU A 46 17.83 4.71 -26.92
N ASP A 47 16.70 4.58 -27.58
CA ASP A 47 16.56 4.82 -29.02
C ASP A 47 15.12 5.25 -29.35
N ILE A 48 14.99 6.16 -30.32
CA ILE A 48 13.70 6.59 -30.88
C ILE A 48 13.82 6.46 -32.40
N GLY A 49 13.14 5.45 -32.95
CA GLY A 49 13.06 5.22 -34.39
C GLY A 49 11.69 5.57 -34.97
N ASN A 50 11.58 5.50 -36.29
CA ASN A 50 10.35 5.84 -37.03
C ASN A 50 9.21 4.83 -36.83
N THR A 51 9.52 3.60 -36.44
CA THR A 51 8.54 2.50 -36.29
C THR A 51 8.59 1.82 -34.93
N LYS A 52 9.67 2.07 -34.17
CA LYS A 52 9.89 1.48 -32.86
C LYS A 52 10.85 2.36 -32.06
N SER A 53 10.68 2.34 -30.75
CA SER A 53 11.60 2.93 -29.78
C SER A 53 12.15 1.83 -28.87
N ILE A 54 13.29 2.09 -28.24
CA ILE A 54 13.89 1.18 -27.26
C ILE A 54 13.95 1.89 -25.93
N ILE A 55 13.35 1.26 -24.91
CA ILE A 55 13.41 1.73 -23.54
C ILE A 55 14.07 0.66 -22.66
N ARG A 56 14.77 1.07 -21.60
CA ARG A 56 15.45 0.18 -20.66
C ARG A 56 14.95 0.41 -19.24
N ASP A 57 14.51 -0.64 -18.58
CA ASP A 57 13.98 -0.59 -17.21
C ASP A 57 15.10 -0.39 -16.19
N TYR A 58 15.00 0.64 -15.35
CA TYR A 58 16.01 0.97 -14.35
C TYR A 58 16.16 -0.06 -13.22
N PHE A 59 15.18 -0.94 -13.01
CA PHE A 59 15.19 -1.90 -11.91
C PHE A 59 15.70 -3.29 -12.30
N ASN A 60 15.71 -3.62 -13.59
CA ASN A 60 16.15 -4.94 -14.06
C ASN A 60 17.01 -4.92 -15.32
N ASP A 61 17.30 -3.74 -15.87
CA ASP A 61 18.13 -3.54 -17.08
C ASP A 61 17.54 -4.18 -18.36
N ASN A 62 16.30 -4.68 -18.31
CA ASN A 62 15.65 -5.25 -19.49
C ASN A 62 15.37 -4.14 -20.51
N LYS A 63 15.75 -4.42 -21.76
CA LYS A 63 15.37 -3.62 -22.92
C LYS A 63 14.00 -4.05 -23.43
N ILE A 64 13.18 -3.07 -23.77
CA ILE A 64 11.84 -3.25 -24.31
C ILE A 64 11.76 -2.47 -25.60
N VAL A 65 11.42 -3.16 -26.68
CA VAL A 65 11.07 -2.53 -27.96
C VAL A 65 9.61 -2.12 -27.86
N VAL A 66 9.31 -0.84 -28.12
CA VAL A 66 7.97 -0.27 -28.05
C VAL A 66 7.58 0.23 -29.44
N GLU A 67 6.50 -0.31 -29.99
CA GLU A 67 6.00 0.02 -31.33
C GLU A 67 5.06 1.23 -31.35
N ASP A 68 4.72 1.77 -30.17
CA ASP A 68 3.94 3.00 -30.00
C ASP A 68 4.83 4.24 -30.17
N VAL A 69 5.12 4.61 -31.42
CA VAL A 69 5.99 5.76 -31.76
C VAL A 69 5.39 7.11 -31.36
N ASP A 70 4.07 7.22 -31.31
CA ASP A 70 3.37 8.46 -31.00
C ASP A 70 3.58 8.88 -29.55
N ALA A 71 3.70 7.91 -28.64
CA ALA A 71 4.06 8.15 -27.25
C ALA A 71 5.44 8.83 -27.08
N PHE A 72 6.33 8.74 -28.07
CA PHE A 72 7.70 9.29 -28.01
C PHE A 72 7.89 10.61 -28.77
N LYS A 73 6.87 11.13 -29.47
CA LYS A 73 6.99 12.33 -30.33
C LYS A 73 7.56 13.58 -29.63
N LYS A 74 7.36 13.71 -28.32
CA LYS A 74 7.81 14.86 -27.52
C LYS A 74 8.98 14.54 -26.60
N LEU A 75 9.53 13.32 -26.69
CA LEU A 75 10.59 12.82 -25.83
C LEU A 75 11.91 12.74 -26.61
N ARG A 76 13.03 12.65 -25.89
CA ARG A 76 14.38 12.55 -26.48
C ARG A 76 15.14 11.35 -25.94
N ILE A 77 16.06 10.86 -26.77
CA ILE A 77 17.02 9.83 -26.37
C ILE A 77 17.80 10.32 -25.14
N GLY A 78 17.95 9.43 -24.15
CA GLY A 78 18.60 9.72 -22.87
C GLY A 78 17.65 10.14 -21.76
N GLU A 79 16.44 10.61 -22.08
CA GLU A 79 15.45 11.00 -21.06
C GLU A 79 14.90 9.78 -20.31
N SER A 80 14.40 10.05 -19.11
CA SER A 80 13.76 9.06 -18.25
C SER A 80 12.27 9.30 -18.18
N ILE A 81 11.49 8.22 -18.22
CA ILE A 81 10.04 8.27 -18.14
C ILE A 81 9.52 7.28 -17.10
N ILE A 82 8.49 7.67 -16.37
CA ILE A 82 7.58 6.73 -15.72
C ILE A 82 6.53 6.34 -16.75
N GLY A 83 6.33 5.03 -16.92
CA GLY A 83 5.36 4.52 -17.87
C GLY A 83 4.95 3.10 -17.54
N ARG A 84 3.93 2.61 -18.26
CA ARG A 84 3.44 1.23 -18.15
C ARG A 84 3.38 0.63 -19.55
N THR A 85 4.15 -0.44 -19.76
CA THR A 85 4.13 -1.18 -21.01
C THR A 85 3.23 -2.41 -20.90
N VAL A 86 2.51 -2.71 -21.97
CA VAL A 86 1.73 -3.95 -22.11
C VAL A 86 2.01 -4.58 -23.45
N ASN A 87 2.11 -5.90 -23.49
CA ASN A 87 2.23 -6.65 -24.73
C ASN A 87 0.83 -7.02 -25.27
N VAL A 88 0.45 -6.44 -26.40
CA VAL A 88 -0.78 -6.75 -27.14
C VAL A 88 -0.37 -7.46 -28.43
N GLN A 89 -0.65 -8.77 -28.49
CA GLN A 89 -0.40 -9.58 -29.69
C GLN A 89 1.05 -9.50 -30.23
N GLY A 90 2.03 -9.40 -29.34
CA GLY A 90 3.44 -9.33 -29.71
C GLY A 90 4.00 -7.90 -29.82
N MET A 91 3.14 -6.88 -29.88
CA MET A 91 3.56 -5.48 -29.85
C MET A 91 3.53 -4.94 -28.42
N ASN A 92 4.58 -4.26 -27.99
CA ASN A 92 4.57 -3.53 -26.73
C ASN A 92 4.10 -2.10 -26.99
N ILE A 93 3.08 -1.68 -26.24
CA ILE A 93 2.55 -0.32 -26.27
C ILE A 93 2.61 0.30 -24.88
N LEU A 94 2.58 1.64 -24.83
CA LEU A 94 2.41 2.38 -23.58
C LEU A 94 0.91 2.62 -23.35
N VAL A 95 0.42 2.26 -22.17
CA VAL A 95 -1.04 2.30 -21.90
C VAL A 95 -1.48 3.61 -21.27
N ASP A 96 -0.56 4.28 -20.60
CA ASP A 96 -0.78 5.52 -19.86
C ASP A 96 0.14 6.61 -20.44
N GLU A 97 -0.24 7.89 -20.27
CA GLU A 97 0.64 9.00 -20.63
C GLU A 97 1.95 8.90 -19.83
N CYS A 98 3.08 9.06 -20.52
CA CYS A 98 4.39 8.99 -19.88
C CYS A 98 4.66 10.26 -19.08
N ILE A 99 5.16 10.07 -17.87
CA ILE A 99 5.62 11.18 -17.02
C ILE A 99 7.12 11.28 -17.18
N GLU A 100 7.59 12.38 -17.75
CA GLU A 100 9.02 12.71 -17.84
C GLU A 100 9.63 12.90 -16.44
N VAL A 101 10.82 12.35 -16.24
CA VAL A 101 11.55 12.38 -14.98
C VAL A 101 12.92 12.99 -15.19
N SER A 102 13.20 14.10 -14.49
CA SER A 102 14.54 14.71 -14.49
C SER A 102 15.56 13.82 -13.78
N ASP A 103 16.85 13.95 -14.12
CA ASP A 103 17.94 13.16 -13.52
C ASP A 103 17.97 13.27 -11.98
N LYS A 104 17.69 14.46 -11.45
CA LYS A 104 17.59 14.71 -10.01
C LYS A 104 16.48 13.87 -9.38
N ASN A 105 15.28 13.88 -9.98
CA ASN A 105 14.15 13.11 -9.47
C ASN A 105 14.35 11.61 -9.67
N LEU A 106 14.96 11.19 -10.78
CA LEU A 106 15.32 9.80 -11.04
C LEU A 106 16.17 9.25 -9.91
N GLN A 107 17.24 9.96 -9.53
CA GLN A 107 18.13 9.52 -8.46
C GLN A 107 17.37 9.36 -7.13
N ILE A 108 16.52 10.33 -6.77
CA ILE A 108 15.67 10.27 -5.58
C ILE A 108 14.79 9.01 -5.60
N ILE A 109 14.12 8.74 -6.72
CA ILE A 109 13.20 7.60 -6.82
C ILE A 109 13.96 6.28 -6.70
N ILE A 110 15.06 6.13 -7.44
CA ILE A 110 15.87 4.90 -7.45
C ILE A 110 16.44 4.62 -6.07
N ASP A 111 16.98 5.63 -5.38
CA ASP A 111 17.55 5.46 -4.04
C ASP A 111 16.47 5.07 -3.02
N ASN A 112 15.30 5.71 -3.08
CA ASN A 112 14.16 5.36 -2.22
C ASN A 112 13.72 3.92 -2.42
N ILE A 113 13.51 3.49 -3.65
CA ILE A 113 13.05 2.13 -3.93
C ILE A 113 14.09 1.10 -3.54
N LYS A 114 15.38 1.37 -3.82
CA LYS A 114 16.47 0.49 -3.38
C LYS A 114 16.53 0.39 -1.85
N GLN A 115 16.32 1.49 -1.13
CA GLN A 115 16.26 1.50 0.32
C GLN A 115 15.07 0.70 0.85
N LEU A 116 13.87 0.92 0.32
CA LEU A 116 12.66 0.18 0.70
C LEU A 116 12.78 -1.32 0.40
N TYR A 117 13.35 -1.67 -0.75
CA TYR A 117 13.63 -3.06 -1.13
C TYR A 117 14.61 -3.73 -0.15
N LYS A 118 15.70 -3.04 0.23
CA LYS A 118 16.67 -3.56 1.22
C LYS A 118 15.99 -3.82 2.57
N SER A 119 15.17 -2.89 3.05
CA SER A 119 14.44 -3.01 4.32
C SER A 119 13.35 -4.10 4.32
N ASN A 120 12.78 -4.44 3.15
CA ASN A 120 11.71 -5.43 2.98
C ASN A 120 12.15 -6.71 2.23
N SER A 121 13.45 -6.94 2.10
CA SER A 121 14.06 -7.93 1.21
C SER A 121 13.64 -9.39 1.45
N LYS A 122 13.05 -9.71 2.60
CA LYS A 122 12.58 -11.08 2.92
C LYS A 122 11.37 -11.54 2.09
N LYS A 123 10.62 -10.65 1.44
CA LYS A 123 9.37 -10.99 0.73
C LYS A 123 9.46 -11.00 -0.80
N SER A 124 10.52 -10.45 -1.40
CA SER A 124 10.64 -10.32 -2.86
C SER A 124 12.02 -10.78 -3.32
N LYS A 125 12.09 -11.59 -4.38
CA LYS A 125 13.35 -12.18 -4.87
C LYS A 125 14.21 -11.20 -5.67
N SER A 126 13.60 -10.13 -6.17
CA SER A 126 14.26 -9.09 -6.94
C SER A 126 13.60 -7.74 -6.71
N ILE A 127 14.34 -6.66 -6.98
CA ILE A 127 13.80 -5.29 -6.96
C ILE A 127 12.67 -5.11 -7.98
N LYS A 128 12.72 -5.82 -9.12
CA LYS A 128 11.63 -5.86 -10.09
C LYS A 128 10.35 -6.40 -9.48
N GLU A 129 10.43 -7.57 -8.85
CA GLU A 129 9.29 -8.19 -8.19
C GLU A 129 8.75 -7.30 -7.07
N PHE A 130 9.64 -6.64 -6.32
CA PHE A 130 9.26 -5.64 -5.33
C PHE A 130 8.48 -4.48 -5.96
N VAL A 131 8.95 -3.88 -7.05
CA VAL A 131 8.25 -2.78 -7.74
C VAL A 131 6.90 -3.23 -8.30
N ILE A 132 6.80 -4.46 -8.82
CA ILE A 132 5.53 -5.04 -9.28
C ILE A 132 4.51 -5.13 -8.14
N TYR A 133 4.92 -5.60 -6.96
CA TYR A 133 4.01 -5.72 -5.82
C TYR A 133 3.72 -4.40 -5.11
N ASN A 134 4.60 -3.41 -5.27
CA ASN A 134 4.49 -2.10 -4.62
C ASN A 134 4.41 -0.98 -5.68
N SER A 135 3.64 -1.24 -6.74
CA SER A 135 3.51 -0.33 -7.90
C SER A 135 2.99 1.06 -7.53
N GLU A 136 2.24 1.16 -6.42
CA GLU A 136 1.76 2.41 -5.83
C GLU A 136 2.90 3.37 -5.46
N LEU A 137 4.11 2.87 -5.15
CA LEU A 137 5.27 3.71 -4.88
C LEU A 137 5.64 4.55 -6.11
N ILE A 138 5.67 3.92 -7.30
CA ILE A 138 5.96 4.61 -8.56
C ILE A 138 4.87 5.64 -8.87
N TYR A 139 3.60 5.28 -8.61
CA TYR A 139 2.48 6.22 -8.76
C TYR A 139 2.59 7.43 -7.84
N LYS A 140 2.93 7.24 -6.55
CA LYS A 140 3.14 8.35 -5.60
C LYS A 140 4.24 9.30 -6.10
N PHE A 141 5.32 8.79 -6.68
CA PHE A 141 6.34 9.64 -7.29
C PHE A 141 5.86 10.35 -8.55
N GLY A 142 5.18 9.65 -9.45
CA GLY A 142 4.58 10.26 -10.64
C GLY A 142 3.62 11.41 -10.28
N GLN A 143 2.79 11.22 -9.26
CA GLN A 143 1.88 12.26 -8.75
C GLN A 143 2.64 13.48 -8.21
N GLN A 144 3.71 13.29 -7.43
CA GLN A 144 4.52 14.42 -6.96
C GLN A 144 5.16 15.21 -8.10
N ILE A 145 5.66 14.52 -9.13
CA ILE A 145 6.21 15.16 -10.33
C ILE A 145 5.13 15.99 -11.03
N LEU A 146 3.93 15.44 -11.23
CA LEU A 146 2.83 16.13 -11.90
C LEU A 146 2.31 17.33 -11.09
N LEU A 147 2.18 17.20 -9.77
CA LEU A 147 1.68 18.27 -8.89
C LEU A 147 2.66 19.43 -8.71
N ASN A 148 3.96 19.17 -8.92
CA ASN A 148 5.01 20.18 -8.80
C ASN A 148 5.51 20.63 -10.18
N ASP A 149 4.70 20.64 -11.23
CA ASP A 149 5.08 21.09 -12.59
C ASP A 149 6.42 20.49 -13.09
N LYS A 150 6.65 19.20 -12.78
CA LYS A 150 7.89 18.46 -13.05
C LYS A 150 9.16 18.99 -12.37
N SER A 151 9.06 20.01 -11.51
CA SER A 151 10.22 20.74 -11.01
C SER A 151 11.05 19.93 -10.02
N TYR A 152 10.43 19.23 -9.07
CA TYR A 152 11.12 18.41 -8.08
C TYR A 152 10.17 17.53 -7.25
N ILE A 153 10.69 16.41 -6.75
CA ILE A 153 10.06 15.62 -5.69
C ILE A 153 10.33 16.32 -4.34
N LEU A 154 9.27 16.69 -3.63
CA LEU A 154 9.32 17.45 -2.38
C LEU A 154 9.96 16.64 -1.25
N ASN A 155 9.57 15.38 -1.14
CA ASN A 155 10.05 14.47 -0.11
C ASN A 155 10.41 13.14 -0.76
N SER A 156 11.55 12.55 -0.36
CA SER A 156 11.70 11.09 -0.45
C SER A 156 10.42 10.44 0.06
N LEU A 157 10.05 9.26 -0.45
CA LEU A 157 9.05 8.43 0.24
C LEU A 157 9.73 7.97 1.53
N ASN A 158 9.87 8.89 2.48
CA ASN A 158 10.12 8.61 3.86
C ASN A 158 8.96 7.70 4.23
N THR A 159 9.24 6.41 4.28
CA THR A 159 8.50 5.55 5.16
C THR A 159 8.70 5.97 6.61
N GLN A 160 9.33 7.10 6.97
CA GLN A 160 9.08 7.77 8.26
C GLN A 160 7.85 8.69 8.30
N ALA A 161 7.22 8.98 7.16
CA ALA A 161 5.83 9.44 7.10
C ALA A 161 4.83 8.28 6.91
N GLU A 162 5.32 7.04 6.92
CA GLU A 162 4.57 5.81 7.24
C GLU A 162 5.34 4.94 8.28
N ASN A 163 6.21 5.58 9.11
CA ASN A 163 6.77 5.02 10.35
C ASN A 163 6.26 5.90 11.51
N GLU A 164 4.99 6.31 11.43
CA GLU A 164 4.15 6.34 12.62
C GLU A 164 3.59 4.94 12.95
N ILE A 165 3.83 3.92 12.12
CA ILE A 165 3.49 2.53 12.45
C ILE A 165 4.64 1.60 12.03
N GLN A 166 5.37 1.08 13.03
CA GLN A 166 6.43 0.04 12.95
C GLN A 166 7.78 0.55 12.42
N THR A 167 8.83 0.79 13.21
CA THR A 167 9.39 -0.11 14.22
C THR A 167 10.21 0.66 15.26
N LYS A 168 9.76 0.64 16.53
CA LYS A 168 10.65 0.44 17.67
C LYS A 168 10.24 -0.88 18.32
N GLU A 169 11.26 -1.65 18.66
CA GLU A 169 11.19 -3.00 19.17
C GLU A 169 10.19 -3.16 20.32
N ASN A 170 9.52 -4.32 20.31
CA ASN A 170 8.79 -4.93 21.41
C ASN A 170 7.59 -4.13 21.96
N ASN A 171 6.44 -4.26 21.27
CA ASN A 171 5.18 -4.76 21.83
C ASN A 171 4.07 -4.61 20.78
N ASN A 172 3.76 -5.72 20.12
CA ASN A 172 2.86 -5.82 18.97
C ASN A 172 1.37 -5.81 19.42
N SER A 173 0.91 -4.75 20.11
CA SER A 173 -0.49 -4.62 20.55
C SER A 173 -1.10 -3.22 20.50
N ASP A 174 -0.31 -2.14 20.37
CA ASP A 174 -0.84 -0.81 20.70
C ASP A 174 -1.39 -0.04 19.49
N ALA A 175 -0.86 -0.24 18.27
CA ALA A 175 -1.34 0.46 17.07
C ALA A 175 -2.75 0.02 16.63
N SER A 176 -3.16 -1.20 16.97
CA SER A 176 -4.44 -1.80 16.57
C SER A 176 -5.59 -1.46 17.53
N ILE A 177 -5.30 -1.07 18.78
CA ILE A 177 -6.32 -0.66 19.77
C ILE A 177 -6.83 0.75 19.52
N TYR A 178 -5.96 1.69 19.15
CA TYR A 178 -6.38 3.06 18.81
C TYR A 178 -7.34 3.07 17.62
N ASP A 179 -7.11 2.22 16.62
CA ASP A 179 -8.00 2.07 15.47
C ASP A 179 -9.31 1.38 15.84
N ALA A 180 -9.26 0.34 16.67
CA ALA A 180 -10.48 -0.28 17.21
C ALA A 180 -11.33 0.70 18.04
N LEU A 181 -10.71 1.64 18.77
CA LEU A 181 -11.41 2.71 19.48
C LEU A 181 -12.03 3.71 18.50
N ARG A 182 -11.27 4.21 17.51
CA ARG A 182 -11.78 5.19 16.52
C ARG A 182 -12.94 4.64 15.67
N ASN A 183 -12.89 3.36 15.32
CA ASN A 183 -13.88 2.74 14.43
C ASN A 183 -15.19 2.37 15.15
N ASN A 184 -15.15 2.19 16.47
CA ASN A 184 -16.29 1.65 17.21
C ASN A 184 -16.84 2.64 18.24
N MET A 185 -15.99 3.38 18.96
CA MET A 185 -16.41 4.23 20.07
C MET A 185 -17.15 5.48 19.60
N GLU A 186 -18.20 5.87 20.31
CA GLU A 186 -18.89 7.13 20.05
C GLU A 186 -17.98 8.34 20.27
N GLU A 187 -18.08 9.33 19.40
CA GLU A 187 -17.18 10.50 19.37
C GLU A 187 -17.10 11.24 20.70
N LYS A 188 -18.24 11.36 21.42
CA LYS A 188 -18.32 11.97 22.76
C LYS A 188 -17.44 11.30 23.82
N TYR A 189 -17.06 10.04 23.62
CA TYR A 189 -16.23 9.26 24.54
C TYR A 189 -14.83 8.97 24.00
N LEU A 190 -14.62 9.17 22.70
CA LEU A 190 -13.40 8.79 22.00
C LEU A 190 -12.15 9.38 22.66
N GLN A 191 -12.10 10.70 22.87
CA GLN A 191 -10.93 11.34 23.46
C GLN A 191 -10.60 10.81 24.86
N LYS A 192 -11.61 10.59 25.70
CA LYS A 192 -11.43 9.99 27.04
C LYS A 192 -10.92 8.55 26.96
N GLY A 193 -11.39 7.77 25.99
CA GLY A 193 -10.90 6.41 25.75
C GLY A 193 -9.44 6.38 25.29
N LEU A 194 -9.05 7.28 24.39
CA LEU A 194 -7.66 7.43 23.92
C LEU A 194 -6.72 7.82 25.07
N ASP A 195 -7.15 8.77 25.92
CA ASP A 195 -6.36 9.24 27.06
C ASP A 195 -6.19 8.14 28.13
N LEU A 196 -7.25 7.39 28.42
CA LEU A 196 -7.20 6.25 29.35
C LEU A 196 -6.19 5.20 28.87
N TRP A 197 -6.24 4.85 27.58
CA TRP A 197 -5.31 3.90 27.00
C TRP A 197 -3.86 4.42 27.05
N LYS A 198 -3.65 5.68 26.69
CA LYS A 198 -2.33 6.33 26.72
C LYS A 198 -1.73 6.36 28.14
N GLN A 199 -2.55 6.51 29.17
CA GLN A 199 -2.09 6.43 30.56
C GLN A 199 -1.75 4.98 30.95
N PHE A 200 -2.61 4.03 30.58
CA PHE A 200 -2.42 2.61 30.89
C PHE A 200 -1.12 2.04 30.30
N ILE A 201 -0.79 2.37 29.03
CA ILE A 201 0.44 1.91 28.38
C ILE A 201 1.71 2.55 28.98
N LYS A 202 1.63 3.77 29.53
CA LYS A 202 2.76 4.41 30.21
C LYS A 202 3.13 3.68 31.50
N SER A 203 2.14 3.15 32.20
CA SER A 203 2.32 2.47 33.48
C SER A 203 2.65 0.98 33.33
N ASN A 204 2.44 0.38 32.14
CA ASN A 204 2.56 -1.06 31.94
C ASN A 204 3.53 -1.42 30.79
N LYS A 205 4.65 -2.09 31.11
CA LYS A 205 5.73 -2.42 30.15
C LYS A 205 5.44 -3.61 29.22
N SER A 206 4.44 -4.45 29.51
CA SER A 206 4.07 -5.59 28.67
C SER A 206 2.57 -5.82 28.74
N ILE A 207 1.91 -5.65 27.60
CA ILE A 207 0.47 -5.84 27.46
C ILE A 207 0.24 -7.06 26.57
N LYS A 208 -0.62 -7.98 27.04
CA LYS A 208 -1.00 -9.19 26.32
C LYS A 208 -2.50 -9.19 26.09
N GLY A 209 -2.97 -9.72 24.96
CA GLY A 209 -4.40 -9.86 24.66
C GLY A 209 -4.77 -9.21 23.35
N SER A 210 -5.98 -9.53 22.85
CA SER A 210 -6.47 -8.99 21.58
C SER A 210 -6.93 -7.54 21.72
N GLU A 211 -6.86 -6.83 20.62
CA GLU A 211 -7.04 -5.39 20.53
C GLU A 211 -8.51 -5.01 20.68
N ASN A 212 -9.40 -5.76 20.03
CA ASN A 212 -10.84 -5.68 20.29
C ASN A 212 -11.16 -5.96 21.77
N GLY A 213 -10.39 -6.85 22.43
CA GLY A 213 -10.51 -7.13 23.86
C GLY A 213 -10.23 -5.93 24.75
N TRP A 214 -9.18 -5.18 24.44
CA TRP A 214 -8.79 -3.96 25.17
C TRP A 214 -9.70 -2.78 24.83
N ALA A 215 -10.01 -2.55 23.55
CA ALA A 215 -10.89 -1.48 23.11
C ALA A 215 -12.30 -1.60 23.72
N ALA A 216 -12.86 -2.80 23.72
CA ALA A 216 -14.15 -3.08 24.37
C ALA A 216 -14.12 -2.81 25.88
N ALA A 217 -13.01 -3.13 26.56
CA ALA A 217 -12.87 -2.89 28.00
C ALA A 217 -12.73 -1.40 28.34
N ILE A 218 -12.05 -0.63 27.48
CA ILE A 218 -11.92 0.84 27.59
C ILE A 218 -13.29 1.50 27.37
N GLU A 219 -14.04 1.11 26.33
CA GLU A 219 -15.40 1.62 26.11
C GLU A 219 -16.31 1.33 27.28
N TYR A 220 -16.29 0.09 27.77
CA TYR A 220 -17.07 -0.30 28.93
C TYR A 220 -16.68 0.48 30.19
N TYR A 221 -15.39 0.77 30.38
CA TYR A 221 -14.92 1.58 31.51
C TYR A 221 -15.44 3.01 31.44
N ILE A 222 -15.25 3.70 30.31
CA ILE A 222 -15.62 5.11 30.14
C ILE A 222 -17.13 5.31 30.23
N LYS A 223 -17.93 4.45 29.60
CA LYS A 223 -19.39 4.55 29.66
C LYS A 223 -19.93 4.30 31.06
N LYS A 224 -19.32 3.35 31.78
CA LYS A 224 -19.70 3.07 33.18
C LYS A 224 -19.30 4.20 34.13
N ASP A 225 -18.15 4.82 33.92
CA ASP A 225 -17.70 6.01 34.67
C ASP A 225 -18.62 7.22 34.40
N ALA A 226 -19.12 7.34 33.17
CA ALA A 226 -20.13 8.33 32.78
C ALA A 226 -21.55 8.03 33.29
N GLY A 227 -21.75 6.94 34.04
CA GLY A 227 -23.04 6.56 34.61
C GLY A 227 -24.03 5.95 33.61
N GLU A 228 -23.59 5.57 32.40
CA GLU A 228 -24.46 4.88 31.44
C GLU A 228 -24.79 3.45 31.90
N ILE A 229 -26.04 3.03 31.71
CA ILE A 229 -26.48 1.66 31.96
C ILE A 229 -26.07 0.80 30.77
N ILE A 230 -24.85 0.25 30.82
CA ILE A 230 -24.32 -0.62 29.78
C ILE A 230 -23.80 -1.92 30.38
N THR A 231 -24.00 -3.04 29.66
CA THR A 231 -23.57 -4.37 30.09
C THR A 231 -22.32 -4.83 29.32
N GLN A 232 -21.54 -5.73 29.92
CA GLN A 232 -20.38 -6.32 29.24
C GLN A 232 -20.77 -7.11 27.99
N ALA A 233 -21.96 -7.72 27.98
CA ALA A 233 -22.46 -8.47 26.83
C ALA A 233 -22.67 -7.55 25.60
N GLN A 234 -23.35 -6.42 25.80
CA GLN A 234 -23.61 -5.44 24.74
C GLN A 234 -22.32 -4.89 24.11
N VAL A 235 -21.33 -4.55 24.94
CA VAL A 235 -20.05 -4.04 24.43
C VAL A 235 -19.23 -5.15 23.78
N SER A 236 -19.29 -6.38 24.28
CA SER A 236 -18.51 -7.49 23.72
C SER A 236 -19.00 -7.91 22.34
N GLU A 237 -20.32 -7.89 22.11
CA GLU A 237 -20.93 -8.19 20.81
C GLU A 237 -20.47 -7.19 19.74
N LYS A 238 -20.49 -5.89 20.06
CA LYS A 238 -20.04 -4.80 19.17
C LYS A 238 -18.60 -4.99 18.66
N TYR A 239 -17.72 -5.56 19.49
CA TYR A 239 -16.31 -5.76 19.18
C TYR A 239 -15.98 -7.20 18.74
N GLU A 240 -16.99 -8.03 18.51
CA GLU A 240 -16.85 -9.44 18.11
C GLU A 240 -15.97 -10.28 19.08
N ILE A 241 -16.13 -10.06 20.38
CA ILE A 241 -15.40 -10.79 21.43
C ILE A 241 -16.34 -11.43 22.46
N SER A 242 -15.81 -12.33 23.29
CA SER A 242 -16.56 -12.89 24.41
C SER A 242 -16.63 -11.92 25.61
N PRO A 243 -17.74 -11.88 26.38
CA PRO A 243 -17.84 -11.12 27.63
C PRO A 243 -16.74 -11.44 28.64
N ARG A 244 -16.26 -12.69 28.65
CA ARG A 244 -15.14 -13.13 29.49
C ARG A 244 -13.82 -12.45 29.09
N THR A 245 -13.59 -12.24 27.80
CA THR A 245 -12.40 -11.55 27.28
C THR A 245 -12.41 -10.09 27.72
N LEU A 246 -13.53 -9.39 27.54
CA LEU A 246 -13.71 -8.01 28.02
C LEU A 246 -13.52 -7.92 29.53
N GLY A 247 -14.21 -8.78 30.29
CA GLY A 247 -14.17 -8.77 31.75
C GLY A 247 -12.77 -8.97 32.33
N LYS A 248 -11.92 -9.77 31.67
CA LYS A 248 -10.51 -9.93 32.05
C LYS A 248 -9.73 -8.62 31.86
N ARG A 249 -9.83 -7.97 30.70
CA ARG A 249 -9.12 -6.71 30.42
C ARG A 249 -9.61 -5.55 31.27
N TYR A 250 -10.92 -5.48 31.53
CA TYR A 250 -11.51 -4.48 32.40
C TYR A 250 -10.95 -4.53 33.83
N LYS A 251 -10.71 -5.73 34.37
CA LYS A 251 -10.06 -5.89 35.69
C LYS A 251 -8.62 -5.42 35.67
N GLU A 252 -7.90 -5.69 34.59
CA GLU A 252 -6.51 -5.24 34.40
C GLU A 252 -6.44 -3.70 34.31
N LEU A 253 -7.37 -3.05 33.59
CA LEU A 253 -7.50 -1.58 33.54
C LEU A 253 -7.77 -0.96 34.93
N LYS A 254 -8.61 -1.60 35.74
CA LYS A 254 -8.95 -1.12 37.09
C LYS A 254 -7.84 -1.30 38.13
N ALA A 255 -6.88 -2.17 37.86
CA ALA A 255 -5.80 -2.50 38.78
C ALA A 255 -4.53 -1.68 38.53
N SER A 256 -4.51 -0.84 37.48
CA SER A 256 -3.45 0.13 37.17
C SER A 256 -3.80 1.51 37.68
#